data_AF-A0A939BPT2-F1
#
_entry.id   AF-A0A939BPT2-F1
#
_cell.length_a   1.000
_cell.length_b   1.000
_cell.length_c   1.000
_cell.angle_alpha   90.00
_cell.angle_beta   90.00
_cell.angle_gamma   90.00
#
_symmetry.space_group_name_H-M   'P 1'
#
loop_
_entity.id
_entity.type
_entity.pdbx_description
1 polymer ?
#
loop_
_entity_poly.entity_id
_entity_poly.type
_entity_poly.pdbx_seq_one_letter_code
_entity_poly.pdbx_strand_id
1 'polypeptide(L)'
;MSKKAKPTYQEYDNTQYSELSTVESQRNEILQEEFPEGPYGAATNEVKLGKATGWEPQQHSTSPRFTYETRKMHQDLSRHEPASHPPHSDPTQEEESL
;
A
#
# COMPACT_ATOMS: atom_id res chain seq x y z
N MET A 1 -15.31 -32.02 22.37
CA MET A 1 -15.42 -30.63 21.88
C MET A 1 -16.14 -30.65 20.54
N SER A 2 -17.37 -30.12 20.49
CA SER A 2 -18.21 -30.12 19.28
C SER A 2 -17.70 -29.07 18.29
N LYS A 3 -17.33 -29.46 17.07
CA LYS A 3 -16.98 -28.52 16.01
C LYS A 3 -18.28 -27.93 15.46
N LYS A 4 -18.54 -26.66 15.74
CA LYS A 4 -19.68 -25.94 15.15
C LYS A 4 -19.50 -25.87 13.63
N ALA A 5 -20.56 -26.18 12.89
CA ALA A 5 -20.57 -26.06 11.43
C ALA A 5 -20.42 -24.59 11.03
N LYS A 6 -19.65 -24.33 9.96
CA LYS A 6 -19.49 -22.98 9.42
C LYS A 6 -20.83 -22.50 8.85
N PRO A 7 -21.31 -21.29 9.21
CA PRO A 7 -22.59 -20.80 8.71
C PRO A 7 -22.55 -20.64 7.19
N THR A 8 -23.67 -20.92 6.53
CA THR A 8 -23.82 -20.79 5.07
C THR A 8 -24.55 -19.47 4.77
N TYR A 9 -23.83 -18.54 4.13
CA TYR A 9 -24.22 -17.28 3.45
C TYR A 9 -25.18 -16.26 4.11
N GLN A 10 -25.92 -16.57 5.18
CA GLN A 10 -27.03 -15.71 5.65
C GLN A 10 -26.78 -14.92 6.95
N GLU A 11 -25.55 -14.87 7.45
CA GLU A 11 -25.23 -14.10 8.67
C GLU A 11 -24.01 -13.20 8.43
N TYR A 12 -24.27 -12.15 7.64
CA TYR A 12 -23.26 -11.21 7.15
C TYR A 12 -23.75 -9.75 7.24
N ASP A 13 -24.86 -9.53 7.93
CA ASP A 13 -25.33 -8.20 8.30
C ASP A 13 -24.43 -7.68 9.44
N ASN A 14 -23.63 -6.66 9.13
CA ASN A 14 -22.80 -5.82 10.03
C ASN A 14 -21.31 -6.17 10.19
N THR A 15 -20.70 -7.01 9.35
CA THR A 15 -19.22 -7.08 9.29
C THR A 15 -18.70 -6.07 8.26
N GLN A 16 -17.71 -5.27 8.64
CA GLN A 16 -16.93 -4.47 7.67
C GLN A 16 -16.16 -5.46 6.78
N TYR A 17 -16.38 -5.40 5.47
CA TYR A 17 -15.61 -6.19 4.51
C TYR A 17 -14.45 -5.35 3.99
N SER A 18 -13.25 -5.94 3.98
CA SER A 18 -12.14 -5.44 3.18
C SER A 18 -12.27 -5.98 1.76
N GLU A 19 -11.71 -5.25 0.81
CA GLU A 19 -11.63 -5.70 -0.57
C GLU A 19 -10.60 -6.83 -0.70
N LEU A 20 -10.52 -7.44 -1.89
CA LEU A 20 -9.43 -8.36 -2.19
C LEU A 20 -8.11 -7.60 -2.21
N SER A 21 -7.06 -8.23 -1.66
CA SER A 21 -5.72 -7.63 -1.58
C SER A 21 -5.21 -7.15 -2.95
N THR A 22 -5.53 -7.86 -4.04
CA THR A 22 -5.20 -7.47 -5.41
C THR A 22 -5.90 -6.21 -5.90
N VAL A 23 -7.14 -5.99 -5.46
CA VAL A 23 -7.89 -4.78 -5.81
C VAL A 23 -7.31 -3.59 -5.06
N GLU A 24 -7.00 -3.78 -3.78
CA GLU A 24 -6.38 -2.76 -2.94
C GLU A 24 -5.01 -2.35 -3.46
N SER A 25 -4.18 -3.30 -3.90
CA SER A 25 -2.84 -3.03 -4.45
C SER A 25 -2.91 -2.25 -5.74
N GLN A 26 -3.73 -2.69 -6.70
CA GLN A 26 -3.91 -1.97 -7.96
C GLN A 26 -4.39 -0.53 -7.76
N ARG A 27 -5.13 -0.26 -6.68
CA ARG A 27 -5.60 1.07 -6.32
C ARG A 27 -4.55 1.91 -5.58
N ASN A 28 -3.78 1.27 -4.70
CA ASN A 28 -2.93 1.95 -3.72
C ASN A 28 -1.48 2.07 -4.19
N GLU A 29 -1.00 1.17 -5.04
CA GLU A 29 0.34 1.21 -5.61
C GLU A 29 0.42 2.21 -6.76
N ILE A 30 1.19 3.27 -6.56
CA ILE A 30 1.35 4.34 -7.54
C ILE A 30 2.71 4.24 -8.21
N LEU A 31 2.68 4.08 -9.53
CA LEU A 31 3.85 4.23 -10.38
C LEU A 31 4.24 5.71 -10.49
N GLN A 32 5.53 5.99 -10.28
CA GLN A 32 6.07 7.33 -10.43
C GLN A 32 6.27 7.64 -11.90
N GLU A 33 5.90 8.86 -12.31
CA GLU A 33 6.23 9.39 -13.62
C GLU A 33 7.72 9.77 -13.68
N GLU A 34 8.33 9.63 -14.85
CA GLU A 34 9.73 9.98 -15.07
C GLU A 34 9.94 11.51 -15.10
N PHE A 35 8.97 12.25 -15.64
CA PHE A 35 8.98 13.71 -15.77
C PHE A 35 7.61 14.31 -15.40
N PRO A 36 7.25 14.35 -14.10
CA PRO A 36 5.94 14.86 -13.66
C PRO A 36 5.73 16.35 -13.99
N GLU A 37 6.81 17.09 -14.15
CA GLU A 37 6.83 18.49 -14.63
C GLU A 37 6.86 18.64 -16.16
N GLY A 38 7.03 17.55 -16.91
CA GLY A 38 7.17 17.54 -18.37
C GLY A 38 8.61 17.71 -18.87
N PRO A 39 8.81 17.89 -20.19
CA PRO A 39 10.14 17.97 -20.77
C PRO A 39 10.88 19.23 -20.31
N TYR A 40 12.22 19.16 -20.33
CA TYR A 40 13.07 20.30 -19.95
C TYR A 40 12.69 21.56 -20.74
N GLY A 41 12.42 22.66 -20.01
CA GLY A 41 12.01 23.94 -20.58
C GLY A 41 10.51 24.09 -20.84
N ALA A 42 9.68 23.09 -20.52
CA ALA A 42 8.23 23.25 -20.51
C ALA A 42 7.79 24.28 -19.45
N ALA A 43 6.73 25.04 -19.76
CA ALA A 43 6.09 25.88 -18.77
C ALA A 43 5.39 24.99 -17.74
N THR A 44 5.79 25.08 -16.47
CA THR A 44 5.22 24.30 -15.37
C THR A 44 4.20 25.12 -14.59
N ASN A 45 3.26 24.44 -13.94
CA ASN A 45 2.37 25.05 -12.96
C ASN A 45 2.55 24.30 -11.64
N GLU A 46 3.38 24.84 -10.76
CA GLU A 46 3.75 24.22 -9.48
C GLU A 46 2.54 23.90 -8.60
N VAL A 47 1.47 24.71 -8.68
CA VAL A 47 0.22 24.49 -7.92
C VAL A 47 -0.53 23.24 -8.38
N LYS A 48 -0.28 22.77 -9.60
CA LYS A 48 -0.92 21.59 -10.19
C LYS A 48 0.01 20.38 -10.32
N LEU A 49 1.25 20.45 -9.82
CA LEU A 49 2.15 19.30 -9.83
C LEU A 49 1.65 18.22 -8.85
N GLY A 50 1.78 16.96 -9.26
CA GLY A 50 1.31 15.79 -8.50
C GLY A 50 0.14 15.07 -9.17
N LYS A 51 -0.59 14.25 -8.40
CA LYS A 51 -1.65 13.39 -8.93
C LYS A 51 -2.91 14.18 -9.27
N ALA A 52 -3.40 14.04 -10.51
CA ALA A 52 -4.55 14.79 -11.02
C ALA A 52 -5.87 14.58 -10.23
N THR A 53 -6.10 13.36 -9.74
CA THR A 53 -7.29 13.00 -8.93
C THR A 53 -7.11 13.29 -7.43
N GLY A 54 -5.93 13.78 -7.02
CA GLY A 54 -5.55 13.85 -5.61
C GLY A 54 -5.11 12.51 -5.02
N TRP A 55 -4.64 12.58 -3.77
CA TRP A 55 -4.17 11.44 -3.00
C TRP A 55 -5.30 10.82 -2.19
N GLU A 56 -5.36 9.50 -2.20
CA GLU A 56 -6.28 8.71 -1.37
C GLU A 56 -5.54 8.07 -0.20
N PRO A 57 -6.24 7.73 0.90
CA PRO A 57 -5.64 6.97 1.99
C PRO A 57 -5.00 5.67 1.49
N GLN A 58 -3.92 5.22 2.16
CA GLN A 58 -3.19 3.98 1.86
C GLN A 58 -2.40 3.96 0.54
N GLN A 59 -2.51 4.99 -0.28
CA GLN A 59 -1.68 5.12 -1.48
C GLN A 59 -0.20 5.30 -1.14
N HIS A 60 0.66 4.59 -1.86
CA HIS A 60 2.10 4.61 -1.67
C HIS A 60 2.82 4.39 -3.00
N SER A 61 4.07 4.86 -3.10
CA SER A 61 4.89 4.65 -4.28
C SER A 61 5.27 3.18 -4.41
N THR A 62 5.10 2.61 -5.60
CA THR A 62 5.56 1.25 -5.92
C THR A 62 7.09 1.13 -5.92
N SER A 63 7.82 2.26 -6.05
CA SER A 63 9.28 2.21 -6.13
C SER A 63 9.89 1.71 -4.82
N PRO A 64 10.56 0.54 -4.81
CA PRO A 64 11.17 -0.02 -3.59
C PRO A 64 12.48 0.68 -3.21
N ARG A 65 12.73 1.91 -3.72
CA ARG A 65 14.02 2.59 -3.57
C ARG A 65 14.49 2.70 -2.12
N PHE A 66 13.54 2.69 -1.18
CA PHE A 66 13.81 2.67 0.26
C PHE A 66 13.00 1.60 1.02
N THR A 67 12.27 0.73 0.32
CA THR A 67 11.43 -0.32 0.91
C THR A 67 11.78 -1.69 0.34
N TYR A 68 11.15 -2.75 0.85
CA TYR A 68 11.33 -4.11 0.34
C TYR A 68 10.39 -4.38 -0.83
N GLU A 69 10.81 -5.25 -1.75
CA GLU A 69 9.97 -5.76 -2.83
C GLU A 69 8.85 -6.69 -2.32
N THR A 70 9.13 -7.48 -1.28
CA THR A 70 8.16 -8.35 -0.60
C THR A 70 7.96 -7.92 0.85
N ARG A 71 7.32 -6.76 1.10
CA ARG A 71 7.29 -6.15 2.44
C ARG A 71 6.54 -7.02 3.45
N LYS A 72 5.47 -7.73 3.05
CA LYS A 72 4.82 -8.76 3.90
C LYS A 72 5.81 -9.77 4.49
N MET A 73 6.76 -10.26 3.69
CA MET A 73 7.76 -11.23 4.18
C MET A 73 8.81 -10.60 5.10
N HIS A 74 8.90 -9.27 5.12
CA HIS A 74 9.83 -8.49 5.92
C HIS A 74 9.15 -7.73 7.06
N GLN A 75 7.85 -7.96 7.28
CA GLN A 75 7.12 -7.40 8.42
C GLN A 75 7.71 -7.95 9.73
N ASP A 76 7.83 -7.06 10.72
CA ASP A 76 8.44 -7.35 12.03
C ASP A 76 9.88 -7.89 12.01
N LEU A 77 10.54 -7.88 10.84
CA LEU A 77 11.96 -8.20 10.72
C LEU A 77 12.79 -6.91 10.83
N SER A 78 13.65 -6.85 11.85
CA SER A 78 14.60 -5.77 11.97
C SER A 78 15.70 -5.89 10.92
N ARG A 79 16.14 -4.74 10.39
CA ARG A 79 17.37 -4.66 9.62
C ARG A 79 18.54 -4.94 10.57
N HIS A 80 19.42 -5.86 10.19
CA HIS A 80 20.53 -6.32 11.06
C HIS A 80 21.74 -5.37 11.07
N GLU A 81 21.57 -4.14 10.58
CA GLU A 81 22.60 -3.12 10.46
C GLU A 81 22.33 -1.98 11.46
N PRO A 82 23.25 -1.66 12.40
CA PRO A 82 22.99 -0.79 13.53
C PRO A 82 22.67 0.68 13.17
N ALA A 83 23.04 1.13 11.97
CA ALA A 83 22.72 2.47 11.44
C ALA A 83 21.54 2.45 10.44
N SER A 84 20.76 1.37 10.42
CA SER A 84 19.64 1.24 9.48
C SER A 84 18.45 2.09 9.85
N HIS A 85 17.78 2.60 8.84
CA HIS A 85 16.45 3.19 8.99
C HIS A 85 15.41 2.13 9.40
N PRO A 86 14.41 2.50 10.24
CA PRO A 86 13.30 1.61 10.55
C PRO A 86 12.60 1.10 9.27
N PRO A 87 12.14 -0.16 9.23
CA PRO A 87 11.55 -0.77 8.02
C PRO A 87 10.17 -0.22 7.61
N HIS A 88 9.64 0.80 8.30
CA HIS A 88 8.32 1.41 8.03
C HIS A 88 7.15 0.42 8.08
N SER A 89 7.25 -0.64 8.91
CA SER A 89 6.18 -1.62 9.11
C SER A 89 5.05 -1.06 9.98
N ASP A 90 3.80 -1.20 9.55
CA ASP A 90 2.62 -0.87 10.35
C ASP A 90 2.28 -2.07 11.27
N PRO A 91 2.33 -1.92 12.61
CA PRO A 91 2.04 -3.01 13.54
C PRO A 91 0.56 -3.43 13.55
N THR A 92 -0.33 -2.67 12.91
CA THR A 92 -1.78 -2.95 12.87
C THR A 92 -2.23 -3.61 11.57
N GLN A 93 -1.36 -3.71 10.57
CA GLN A 93 -1.68 -4.32 9.27
C GLN A 93 -0.86 -5.58 9.05
N GLU A 94 -1.41 -6.75 9.40
CA GLU A 94 -0.75 -8.07 9.20
C GLU A 94 -0.78 -8.55 7.73
N GLU A 95 -1.58 -7.91 6.89
CA GLU A 95 -1.81 -8.27 5.48
C GLU A 95 -1.50 -7.06 4.59
N GLU A 96 -0.58 -7.24 3.64
CA GLU A 96 -0.34 -6.27 2.57
C GLU A 96 -1.30 -6.53 1.41
N SER A 97 -1.86 -5.47 0.85
CA SER A 97 -2.58 -5.54 -0.42
C SER A 97 -1.62 -5.97 -1.54
N LEU A 98 -1.82 -7.16 -2.14
CA LEU A 98 -0.97 -7.80 -3.15
C LEU A 98 -0.98 -7.10 -4.51
#